data_AF-A0A7W0WKY1-F1
#
_entry.id   AF-A0A7W0WKY1-F1
#
_cell.length_a   1.000
_cell.length_b   1.000
_cell.length_c   1.000
_cell.angle_alpha   90.00
_cell.angle_beta   90.00
_cell.angle_gamma   90.00
#
_symmetry.space_group_name_H-M   'P 1'
#
loop_
_entity.id
_entity.type
_entity.pdbx_description
1 polymer ?
#
loop_
_entity_poly.entity_id
_entity_poly.type
_entity_poly.pdbx_seq_one_letter_code
_entity_poly.pdbx_strand_id
1 'polypeptide(L)'
;GLYLLRLGAASAPPRSAAWFEKPAGMSYTALYALLAPLVDEEGAALWGRQMVLGPAPEFCLHTLRPVRLPGPLSGVSLDCCPVWP
;
A
#
# COMPACT_ATOMS: atom_id res chain seq x y z
N GLY A 1 0.42 4.61 13.64
CA GLY A 1 1.00 5.76 12.93
C GLY A 1 -0.08 6.41 12.09
N LEU A 2 0.04 7.70 11.74
CA LEU A 2 -0.88 8.38 10.83
C LEU A 2 -0.53 8.07 9.38
N TYR A 3 -1.51 7.64 8.59
CA TYR A 3 -1.36 7.34 7.16
C TYR A 3 -2.26 8.26 6.33
N LEU A 4 -1.78 8.63 5.14
CA LEU A 4 -2.52 9.40 4.15
C LEU A 4 -2.61 8.59 2.86
N LEU A 5 -3.75 8.67 2.20
CA LEU A 5 -3.94 8.12 0.87
C LEU A 5 -3.01 8.85 -0.13
N ARG A 6 -2.20 8.10 -0.85
CA ARG A 6 -1.23 8.61 -1.84
C ARG A 6 -1.68 8.38 -3.27
N LEU A 7 -2.31 7.23 -3.55
CA LEU A 7 -2.86 6.85 -4.85
C LEU A 7 -4.17 6.09 -4.67
N GLY A 8 -5.01 6.16 -5.70
CA GLY A 8 -6.28 5.43 -5.78
C GLY A 8 -7.37 6.00 -4.89
N ALA A 9 -8.32 5.15 -4.52
CA ALA A 9 -9.47 5.52 -3.70
C ALA A 9 -9.81 4.43 -2.70
N ALA A 10 -10.17 4.81 -1.46
CA ALA A 10 -10.58 3.88 -0.42
C ALA A 10 -12.11 3.71 -0.39
N SER A 11 -12.67 3.19 -1.49
CA SER A 11 -14.12 3.11 -1.70
C SER A 11 -14.79 1.92 -1.02
N ALA A 12 -14.04 0.88 -0.66
CA ALA A 12 -14.54 -0.31 0.02
C ALA A 12 -13.54 -0.82 1.07
N PRO A 13 -14.00 -1.57 2.10
CA PRO A 13 -13.11 -2.25 3.02
C PRO A 13 -12.18 -3.22 2.28
N PRO A 14 -10.86 -3.21 2.55
CA PRO A 14 -9.92 -4.12 1.90
C PRO A 14 -10.18 -5.56 2.33
N ARG A 15 -9.84 -6.50 1.43
CA ARG A 15 -9.76 -7.94 1.74
C ARG A 15 -8.31 -8.42 1.83
N SER A 16 -7.37 -7.66 1.29
CA SER A 16 -5.94 -7.90 1.44
C SER A 16 -5.19 -6.59 1.64
N ALA A 17 -4.14 -6.64 2.45
CA ALA A 17 -3.25 -5.53 2.73
C ALA A 17 -1.78 -5.98 2.57
N ALA A 18 -1.05 -5.34 1.67
CA ALA A 18 0.38 -5.55 1.50
C ALA A 18 1.17 -4.42 2.18
N TRP A 19 1.92 -4.77 3.23
CA TRP A 19 2.78 -3.86 3.98
C TRP A 19 4.22 -3.95 3.49
N PHE A 20 4.80 -2.81 3.16
CA PHE A 20 6.17 -2.75 2.64
C PHE A 20 6.84 -1.41 2.96
N GLU A 21 8.15 -1.38 2.74
CA GLU A 21 8.96 -0.16 2.82
C GLU A 21 9.41 0.26 1.43
N LYS A 22 9.67 1.56 1.24
CA LYS A 22 10.27 2.03 -0.01
C LYS A 22 11.71 1.51 -0.09
N PRO A 23 12.12 0.90 -1.22
CA PRO A 23 13.50 0.49 -1.42
C PRO A 23 14.49 1.65 -1.23
N ALA A 24 15.69 1.32 -0.72
CA ALA A 24 16.79 2.26 -0.62
C ALA A 24 17.15 2.83 -2.01
N GLY A 25 17.41 4.13 -2.09
CA GLY A 25 17.73 4.81 -3.35
C GLY A 25 16.53 5.09 -4.28
N MET A 26 15.35 4.51 -4.02
CA MET A 26 14.13 4.82 -4.78
C MET A 26 13.51 6.14 -4.29
N SER A 27 13.06 7.00 -5.19
CA SER A 27 12.30 8.22 -4.85
C SER A 27 10.81 7.89 -4.66
N TYR A 28 10.08 8.73 -3.93
CA TYR A 28 8.62 8.56 -3.78
C TYR A 28 7.90 8.66 -5.12
N THR A 29 8.31 9.58 -6.00
CA THR A 29 7.72 9.71 -7.33
C THR A 29 7.89 8.44 -8.16
N ALA A 30 9.07 7.81 -8.11
CA ALA A 30 9.32 6.54 -8.79
C ALA A 30 8.48 5.40 -8.19
N LEU A 31 8.34 5.35 -6.86
CA LEU A 31 7.47 4.39 -6.19
C LEU A 31 6.01 4.54 -6.63
N TYR A 32 5.51 5.77 -6.69
CA TYR A 32 4.13 6.03 -7.09
C TYR A 32 3.90 5.70 -8.56
N ALA A 33 4.84 6.04 -9.45
CA ALA A 33 4.77 5.66 -10.85
C ALA A 33 4.78 4.13 -11.05
N LEU A 34 5.56 3.40 -10.25
CA LEU A 34 5.60 1.94 -10.27
C LEU A 34 4.28 1.31 -9.84
N LEU A 35 3.60 1.89 -8.85
CA LEU A 35 2.38 1.34 -8.26
C LEU A 35 1.09 1.83 -8.94
N ALA A 36 1.12 2.96 -9.65
CA ALA A 36 -0.07 3.53 -10.30
C ALA A 36 -0.81 2.53 -11.21
N PRO A 37 -0.15 1.76 -12.10
CA PRO A 37 -0.85 0.79 -12.94
C PRO A 37 -1.57 -0.30 -12.14
N LEU A 38 -0.91 -0.82 -11.08
CA LEU A 38 -1.51 -1.81 -10.20
C LEU A 38 -2.69 -1.23 -9.41
N VAL A 39 -2.57 0.03 -8.98
CA VAL A 39 -3.65 0.73 -8.28
C VAL A 39 -4.87 0.91 -9.17
N ASP A 40 -4.66 1.29 -10.43
CA ASP A 40 -5.75 1.50 -11.39
C ASP A 40 -6.40 0.16 -11.80
N GLU A 41 -5.61 -0.87 -12.06
CA GLU A 41 -6.11 -2.20 -12.47
C GLU A 41 -6.93 -2.89 -11.37
N GLU A 42 -6.51 -2.74 -10.11
CA GLU A 42 -7.11 -3.45 -8.97
C GLU A 42 -8.12 -2.61 -8.19
N GLY A 43 -8.33 -1.34 -8.58
CA GLY A 43 -9.09 -0.38 -7.79
C GLY A 43 -8.53 -0.25 -6.37
N ALA A 44 -7.20 -0.27 -6.24
CA ALA A 44 -6.52 -0.32 -4.95
C ALA A 44 -6.44 1.05 -4.27
N ALA A 45 -5.98 1.06 -3.02
CA ALA A 45 -5.64 2.27 -2.28
C ALA A 45 -4.23 2.16 -1.71
N LEU A 46 -3.33 3.05 -2.12
CA LEU A 46 -1.97 3.12 -1.56
C LEU A 46 -1.95 4.13 -0.41
N TRP A 47 -1.63 3.66 0.78
CA TRP A 47 -1.48 4.46 1.98
C TRP A 47 -0.01 4.65 2.31
N GLY A 48 0.39 5.88 2.61
CA GLY A 48 1.75 6.21 3.01
C GLY A 48 1.75 6.94 4.35
N ARG A 49 2.67 6.53 5.22
CA ARG A 49 2.82 7.12 6.56
C ARG A 49 3.19 8.60 6.48
N GLN A 50 2.64 9.43 7.36
CA GLN A 50 2.88 10.88 7.40
C GLN A 50 4.12 11.27 8.24
N MET A 51 4.51 10.43 9.20
CA MET A 51 5.64 10.69 10.11
C MET A 51 6.51 9.44 10.22
N VAL A 52 7.82 9.58 10.01
CA VAL A 52 8.78 8.45 9.92
C VAL A 52 9.34 8.03 11.30
N LEU A 53 8.92 8.66 12.40
CA LEU A 53 9.41 8.33 13.73
C LEU A 53 8.86 6.99 14.23
N GLY A 54 9.59 5.89 14.02
CA GLY A 54 9.33 4.56 14.59
C GLY A 54 9.36 3.41 13.55
N PRO A 55 9.45 2.16 14.00
CA PRO A 55 9.82 0.99 13.19
C PRO A 55 8.71 0.42 12.30
N ALA A 56 7.53 1.05 12.24
CA ALA A 56 6.41 0.52 11.46
C ALA A 56 6.64 0.72 9.95
N PRO A 57 6.21 -0.23 9.08
CA PRO A 57 6.36 -0.14 7.64
C PRO A 57 5.79 1.15 7.07
N GLU A 58 6.43 1.66 6.02
CA GLU A 58 6.16 2.99 5.48
C GLU A 58 4.86 3.06 4.65
N PHE A 59 4.51 1.95 4.00
CA PHE A 59 3.40 1.86 3.06
C PHE A 59 2.49 0.66 3.31
N CYS A 60 1.21 0.83 2.95
CA CYS A 60 0.22 -0.23 2.88
C CYS A 60 -0.58 -0.12 1.58
N LEU A 61 -0.64 -1.20 0.79
CA LEU A 61 -1.49 -1.30 -0.38
C LEU A 61 -2.74 -2.13 -0.05
N HIS A 62 -3.90 -1.48 -0.05
CA HIS A 62 -5.20 -2.09 0.16
C HIS A 62 -5.79 -2.57 -1.16
N THR A 63 -6.23 -3.83 -1.20
CA THR A 63 -6.83 -4.47 -2.38
C THR A 63 -8.02 -5.35 -1.99
N LEU A 64 -8.86 -5.69 -2.97
CA LEU A 64 -10.01 -6.59 -2.77
C LEU A 64 -9.65 -8.08 -2.95
N ARG A 65 -8.44 -8.37 -3.40
CA ARG A 65 -7.88 -9.72 -3.56
C ARG A 65 -6.36 -9.67 -3.36
N PRO A 66 -5.71 -10.77 -2.95
CA PRO A 66 -4.25 -10.79 -2.85
C PRO A 66 -3.59 -10.44 -4.19
N VAL A 67 -2.66 -9.48 -4.16
CA VAL A 67 -1.86 -9.06 -5.31
C VAL A 67 -0.38 -9.29 -5.02
N ARG A 68 0.40 -9.56 -6.08
CA ARG A 68 1.86 -9.57 -5.96
C ARG A 68 2.38 -8.15 -6.10
N LEU A 69 3.19 -7.73 -5.14
CA LEU A 69 3.91 -6.46 -5.25
C LEU A 69 4.90 -6.53 -6.43
N PRO A 70 4.96 -5.50 -7.29
CA PRO A 70 5.92 -5.46 -8.37
C PRO A 70 7.34 -5.35 -7.81
N GLY A 71 8.29 -6.08 -8.40
CA GLY A 71 9.70 -5.88 -8.10
C GLY A 71 10.11 -4.41 -8.37
N PRO A 72 10.94 -3.79 -7.52
CA PRO A 72 11.76 -4.36 -6.46
C PRO A 72 11.11 -4.34 -5.06
N LEU A 73 9.80 -4.13 -4.96
CA LEU A 73 9.11 -4.03 -3.67
C LEU A 73 9.06 -5.39 -2.97
N SER A 74 9.32 -5.40 -1.67
CA SER A 74 9.28 -6.59 -0.82
C SER A 74 8.51 -6.26 0.45
N GLY A 75 7.63 -7.17 0.87
CA GLY A 75 6.70 -6.90 1.95
C GLY A 75 5.95 -8.14 2.41
N VAL A 76 5.09 -7.95 3.41
CA VAL A 76 4.18 -8.98 3.90
C VAL A 76 2.77 -8.67 3.45
N SER A 77 2.06 -9.68 2.97
CA SER A 77 0.63 -9.58 2.65
C SER A 77 -0.18 -10.27 3.73
N LEU A 78 -1.26 -9.61 4.14
CA LEU A 78 -2.18 -10.09 5.16
C LEU A 78 -3.59 -10.08 4.59
N ASP A 79 -4.38 -11.10 4.93
CA ASP A 79 -5.81 -11.07 4.66
C ASP A 79 -6.51 -10.15 5.66
N CYS A 80 -7.49 -9.39 5.17
CA CYS A 80 -8.28 -8.46 5.96
C CYS A 80 -9.70 -8.99 6.10
N CYS A 81 -10.16 -9.12 7.34
CA CYS A 81 -11.56 -9.31 7.66
C CYS A 81 -12.14 -8.01 8.27
N PRO A 82 -13.32 -7.56 7.83
CA PRO A 82 -13.99 -6.43 8.44
C PRO A 82 -14.39 -6.82 9.85
N VAL A 83 -14.00 -5.99 10.83
CA VAL A 83 -14.34 -6.17 12.24
C VAL A 83 -15.55 -5.32 12.65
N TRP A 84 -15.97 -4.39 11.80
CA TRP A 84 -17.12 -3.52 12.01
C TRP A 84 -17.74 -3.10 10.65
N PRO A 85 -19.07 -2.88 10.56
CA PRO A 85 -19.76 -2.42 9.34
C PRO A 85 -19.34 -1.02 8.86
#